data_AF-A0A2D6MFE4-F1
#
_entry.id   AF-A0A2D6MFE4-F1
#
_cell.length_a   1.000
_cell.length_b   1.000
_cell.length_c   1.000
_cell.angle_alpha   90.00
_cell.angle_beta   90.00
_cell.angle_gamma   90.00
#
_symmetry.space_group_name_H-M   'P 1'
#
loop_
_entity.id
_entity.type
_entity.pdbx_description
1 polymer ?
#
loop_
_entity_poly.entity_id
_entity_poly.type
_entity_poly.pdbx_seq_one_letter_code
_entity_poly.pdbx_strand_id
1 'polypeptide(L)' 'MNIKTFDDDAFAVDAESYFNFWCCDCNLRHLVVVEAIGNGSDVFKSNGGKIALAFSRDDAATKLSRKADKIVLYKRKQ' A
#
# COMPACT_ATOMS: atom_id res chain seq x y z
N MET A 1 -16.20 -11.75 -0.21
CA MET A 1 -15.00 -10.88 -0.09
C MET A 1 -14.72 -10.39 -1.49
N ASN A 2 -14.87 -9.09 -1.77
CA ASN A 2 -14.66 -8.53 -3.11
C ASN A 2 -13.35 -7.74 -3.05
N ILE A 3 -12.24 -8.46 -3.23
CA ILE A 3 -10.90 -7.87 -3.25
C ILE A 3 -10.72 -7.29 -4.65
N LYS A 4 -10.60 -5.97 -4.74
CA LYS A 4 -10.26 -5.27 -5.99
C LYS A 4 -8.84 -4.75 -5.88
N THR A 5 -8.07 -4.87 -6.95
CA THR A 5 -6.82 -4.13 -7.13
C THR A 5 -7.13 -2.66 -6.94
N PHE A 6 -6.38 -2.01 -6.04
CA PHE A 6 -6.57 -0.60 -5.72
C PHE A 6 -5.85 0.30 -6.72
N ASP A 7 -4.70 -0.19 -7.20
CA ASP A 7 -4.05 0.19 -8.45
C ASP A 7 -3.98 -1.08 -9.32
N ASP A 8 -4.40 -0.99 -10.59
CA ASP A 8 -4.43 -2.14 -11.50
C ASP A 8 -3.03 -2.61 -11.91
N ASP A 9 -2.00 -1.78 -11.69
CA ASP A 9 -0.62 -2.08 -12.05
C ASP A 9 0.25 -2.23 -10.80
N ALA A 10 0.85 -3.42 -10.66
CA ALA A 10 1.96 -3.59 -9.75
C ALA A 10 3.11 -2.67 -10.17
N PHE A 11 3.76 -2.01 -9.22
CA PHE A 11 4.93 -1.17 -9.50
C PHE A 11 6.17 -1.73 -8.81
N ALA A 12 7.32 -1.53 -9.46
CA ALA A 12 8.60 -1.99 -8.96
C ALA A 12 9.28 -0.89 -8.15
N VAL A 13 9.72 -1.23 -6.94
CA VAL A 13 10.55 -0.36 -6.09
C VAL A 13 11.92 -0.98 -5.88
N ASP A 14 12.89 -0.14 -5.54
CA ASP A 14 14.21 -0.63 -5.16
C ASP A 14 14.14 -1.38 -3.83
N ALA A 15 15.06 -2.34 -3.65
CA ALA A 15 15.16 -3.20 -2.48
C ALA A 15 15.39 -2.46 -1.15
N GLU A 16 15.76 -1.18 -1.22
CA GLU A 16 15.76 -0.23 -0.10
C GLU A 16 15.08 1.06 -0.58
N SER A 17 13.83 1.27 -0.15
CA SER A 17 13.06 2.42 -0.59
C SER A 17 11.99 2.80 0.42
N TYR A 18 11.51 4.04 0.29
CA TYR A 18 10.33 4.48 0.99
C TYR A 18 9.44 5.27 0.04
N PHE A 19 8.14 5.15 0.25
CA PHE A 19 7.16 5.94 -0.49
C PHE A 19 5.94 6.19 0.39
N ASN A 20 5.13 7.14 -0.04
CA ASN A 20 3.90 7.44 0.65
C ASN A 20 2.71 6.95 -0.17
N PHE A 21 1.74 6.35 0.50
CA PHE A 21 0.49 5.91 -0.09
C PHE A 21 -0.68 6.62 0.60
N TRP A 22 -1.65 7.10 -0.19
CA TRP A 22 -2.89 7.65 0.35
C TRP A 22 -3.91 6.54 0.54
N CYS A 23 -4.25 6.24 1.80
CA CYS A 23 -5.23 5.22 2.09
C CYS A 23 -6.64 5.82 2.14
N CYS A 24 -7.51 5.35 1.25
CA CYS A 24 -8.91 5.76 1.20
C CYS A 24 -9.71 5.35 2.44
N ASP A 25 -9.25 4.34 3.18
CA ASP A 25 -10.03 3.74 4.26
C ASP A 25 -9.94 4.59 5.52
N CYS A 26 -8.72 5.03 5.88
CA CYS A 26 -8.46 5.88 7.04
C CYS A 26 -8.34 7.37 6.69
N ASN A 27 -8.28 7.76 5.41
CA ASN A 27 -7.98 9.12 4.95
C ASN A 27 -6.64 9.67 5.49
N LEU A 28 -5.65 8.79 5.65
CA LEU A 28 -4.31 9.16 6.07
C LEU A 28 -3.30 8.84 4.96
N ARG A 29 -2.20 9.58 4.98
CA ARG A 29 -1.00 9.28 4.19
C ARG A 29 -0.12 8.33 4.99
N HIS A 30 0.06 7.12 4.49
CA HIS A 30 0.90 6.09 5.12
C HIS A 30 2.31 6.18 4.54
N LEU A 31 3.31 6.15 5.40
CA LEU A 31 4.70 5.91 5.00
C LEU A 31 4.92 4.40 4.91
N VAL A 32 5.32 3.94 3.72
CA VAL A 32 5.73 2.57 3.49
C VAL A 32 7.25 2.56 3.37
N VAL A 33 7.89 1.68 4.13
CA VAL A 33 9.34 1.45 4.09
C VAL A 33 9.56 0.01 3.64
N VAL A 34 10.41 -0.17 2.65
CA VAL A 34 10.71 -1.45 2.04
C VAL A 34 12.20 -1.70 2.19
N GLU A 35 12.54 -2.83 2.80
CA GLU A 35 13.92 -3.27 2.99
C GLU A 35 14.00 -4.79 2.75
N ALA A 36 14.85 -5.19 1.81
CA ALA A 36 15.21 -6.58 1.64
C ALA A 36 16.13 -7.01 2.80
N ILE A 37 15.67 -7.97 3.61
CA ILE A 37 16.39 -8.51 4.78
C ILE A 37 16.66 -10.02 4.63
N GLY A 38 17.62 -10.53 5.39
CA GLY A 38 17.96 -11.96 5.46
C GLY A 38 19.18 -12.35 4.62
N ASN A 39 19.45 -13.66 4.56
CA ASN A 39 20.63 -14.17 3.86
C ASN A 39 20.55 -13.88 2.35
N GLY A 40 21.59 -13.23 1.82
CA GLY A 40 21.66 -12.83 0.42
C GLY A 40 21.02 -11.48 0.09
N SER A 41 20.50 -10.75 1.08
CA SER A 41 19.95 -9.41 0.87
C SER A 41 20.99 -8.44 0.32
N ASP A 42 22.24 -8.47 0.81
CA ASP A 42 23.31 -7.59 0.32
C ASP A 42 23.62 -7.82 -1.16
N VAL A 43 23.60 -9.08 -1.60
CA VAL A 43 23.81 -9.44 -3.01
C VAL A 43 22.60 -9.02 -3.86
N PHE A 44 21.39 -9.22 -3.36
CA PHE A 44 20.17 -8.79 -4.04
C PHE A 44 20.13 -7.26 -4.21
N LYS A 45 20.46 -6.51 -3.15
CA LYS A 45 20.54 -5.05 -3.14
C LYS A 45 21.63 -4.52 -4.07
N SER A 46 22.85 -5.06 -3.97
CA SER A 46 23.98 -4.63 -4.79
C SER A 46 23.81 -4.92 -6.28
N ASN A 47 23.04 -5.95 -6.64
CA ASN A 47 22.68 -6.25 -8.03
C ASN A 47 21.48 -5.45 -8.56
N GLY A 48 20.97 -4.46 -7.80
CA GLY A 48 19.82 -3.66 -8.22
C GLY A 48 18.51 -4.44 -8.26
N GLY A 49 18.37 -5.43 -7.37
CA GLY A 49 17.13 -6.18 -7.20
C GLY A 49 15.94 -5.26 -6.93
N LYS A 50 14.80 -5.57 -7.55
CA LYS A 50 13.57 -4.81 -7.40
C LYS A 50 12.46 -5.65 -6.80
N ILE A 51 11.61 -5.01 -6.03
CA ILE A 51 10.45 -5.61 -5.39
C ILE A 51 9.21 -5.08 -6.10
N ALA A 52 8.42 -5.99 -6.70
CA ALA A 52 7.13 -5.64 -7.26
C ALA A 52 6.08 -5.62 -6.14
N LEU A 53 5.39 -4.50 -5.99
CA LEU A 53 4.33 -4.31 -5.00
C LEU A 53 3.02 -4.04 -5.72
N ALA A 54 1.95 -4.68 -5.25
CA ALA A 54 0.59 -4.41 -5.68
C ALA A 54 -0.27 -4.17 -4.44
N PHE A 55 -1.09 -3.13 -4.49
CA PHE A 55 -2.02 -2.84 -3.41
C PHE A 55 -3.42 -3.28 -3.80
N SER A 56 -4.06 -4.04 -2.91
CA SER A 56 -5.46 -4.44 -3.04
C SER A 56 -6.27 -3.85 -1.90
N ARG A 57 -7.52 -3.50 -2.16
CA ARG A 57 -8.46 -3.01 -1.16
C ARG A 57 -9.57 -4.03 -0.93
N ASP A 58 -9.80 -4.38 0.33
CA ASP A 58 -10.97 -5.16 0.73
C ASP A 58 -12.14 -4.22 1.05
N ASP A 59 -13.07 -4.11 0.11
CA ASP A 59 -14.25 -3.26 0.24
C ASP A 59 -15.14 -3.62 1.46
N ALA A 60 -15.17 -4.88 1.88
CA ALA A 60 -15.99 -5.30 3.01
C ALA A 60 -15.37 -4.83 4.33
N ALA A 61 -14.06 -5.04 4.49
CA ALA A 61 -13.30 -4.56 5.65
C ALA A 61 -13.35 -3.03 5.74
N THR A 62 -13.17 -2.32 4.63
CA THR A 62 -13.30 -0.85 4.61
C THR A 62 -14.68 -0.40 5.12
N LYS A 63 -15.76 -0.99 4.59
CA LYS A 63 -17.13 -0.57 4.95
C LYS A 63 -17.44 -0.82 6.42
N LEU A 64 -16.93 -1.92 6.97
CA LEU A 64 -17.08 -2.25 8.38
C LEU A 64 -16.32 -1.27 9.28
N SER A 65 -15.04 -1.00 9.00
CA SER A 65 -14.26 -0.01 9.77
C SER A 65 -14.90 1.38 9.71
N ARG A 66 -15.30 1.86 8.52
CA ARG A 66 -15.97 3.17 8.39
C ARG A 66 -17.26 3.26 9.22
N LYS A 67 -18.04 2.17 9.29
CA LYS A 67 -19.26 2.12 10.10
C LYS A 67 -18.96 2.11 11.60
N ALA A 68 -17.93 1.38 12.03
CA ALA A 68 -17.51 1.31 13.42
C ALA A 68 -16.94 2.66 13.91
N ASP A 69 -16.08 3.27 13.11
CA ASP A 69 -15.27 4.43 13.51
C ASP A 69 -15.97 5.79 13.25
N LYS A 70 -17.23 5.77 12.76
CA LYS A 70 -18.01 6.96 12.38
C LYS A 70 -17.22 7.94 11.48
N ILE A 71 -16.34 7.42 10.63
CA ILE A 71 -15.47 8.24 9.79
C ILE A 71 -16.32 8.95 8.75
N VAL A 72 -16.47 10.28 8.89
CA VAL A 72 -17.17 11.14 7.95
C VAL A 72 -16.25 11.41 6.76
N LEU A 73 -16.62 10.91 5.58
CA LEU A 73 -15.93 11.24 4.34
C LEU A 73 -16.33 12.66 3.91
N TYR A 74 -15.39 13.61 4.03
CA TYR A 74 -15.49 14.88 3.33
C TYR A 74 -15.23 14.65 1.84
N LYS A 75 -16.28 14.32 1.09
CA LYS A 75 -16.22 14.36 -0.38
C LYS A 75 -16.16 15.83 -0.79
N ARG A 76 -15.07 16.22 -1.45
CA ARG A 76 -15.03 17.47 -2.21
C ARG A 76 -16.11 17.36 -3.31
N LYS A 77 -17.05 18.31 -3.38
CA LYS A 77 -18.02 18.37 -4.49
C LYS A 77 -17.21 18.50 -5.79
N GLN A 78 -17.36 17.51 -6.67
CA GLN A 78 -16.98 17.62 -8.07
C GLN A 78 -18.08 18.37 -8.81
#